data_AF-A0A1W9SJT1-F1
#
_entry.id   AF-A0A1W9SJT1-F1
#
_cell.length_a   1.000
_cell.length_b   1.000
_cell.length_c   1.000
_cell.angle_alpha   90.00
_cell.angle_beta   90.00
_cell.angle_gamma   90.00
#
_symmetry.space_group_name_H-M   'P 1'
#
loop_
_entity.id
_entity.type
_entity.pdbx_description
1 polymer ?
#
loop_
_entity_poly.entity_id
_entity_poly.type
_entity_poly.pdbx_seq_one_letter_code
_entity_poly.pdbx_strand_id
1 'polypeptide(L)' 'METYKFETTVLENGMIQIPDFLKYKTQRVEVFLVLKQKKKLIKKEKNVEDFLDKWFAYFPEIETNDVRYNAIIGKNK' A
#
# COMPACT_ATOMS: atom_id res chain seq x y z
N MET A 1 19.47 16.80 -6.73
CA MET A 1 18.12 17.38 -6.81
C MET A 1 17.46 17.21 -5.47
N GLU A 2 17.02 18.30 -4.86
CA GLU A 2 16.21 18.25 -3.64
C GLU A 2 14.73 18.33 -4.04
N THR A 3 13.91 17.44 -3.50
CA THR A 3 12.47 17.41 -3.79
C THR A 3 11.71 17.57 -2.48
N TYR A 4 10.80 18.53 -2.44
CA TYR A 4 9.91 18.74 -1.31
C TYR A 4 8.52 18.21 -1.62
N LYS A 5 8.00 17.31 -0.77
CA LYS A 5 6.68 16.72 -0.90
C LYS A 5 5.83 17.10 0.30
N PHE A 6 4.66 17.67 0.05
CA PHE A 6 3.66 17.95 1.06
C PHE A 6 2.28 17.56 0.55
N GLU A 7 1.35 17.33 1.48
CA GLU A 7 -0.05 17.11 1.16
C GLU A 7 -0.84 18.37 1.48
N THR A 8 -1.71 18.76 0.57
CA THR A 8 -2.59 19.92 0.73
C THR A 8 -3.93 19.63 0.06
N THR A 9 -4.91 20.45 0.38
CA THR A 9 -6.26 20.37 -0.16
C THR A 9 -6.52 21.55 -1.09
N VAL A 10 -7.25 21.27 -2.17
CA VAL A 10 -7.76 22.33 -3.04
C VAL A 10 -8.85 23.08 -2.26
N LEU A 11 -8.69 24.39 -2.14
CA LEU A 11 -9.67 25.28 -1.51
C LEU A 11 -10.94 25.37 -2.36
N GLU A 12 -12.04 25.83 -1.77
CA GLU A 12 -13.35 25.91 -2.45
C GLU A 12 -13.32 26.73 -3.74
N ASN A 13 -12.46 27.74 -3.80
CA ASN A 13 -12.27 28.58 -4.98
C ASN A 13 -11.23 28.02 -5.97
N GLY A 14 -10.83 26.75 -5.82
CA GLY A 14 -9.88 26.08 -6.71
C GLY A 14 -8.41 26.42 -6.45
N MET A 15 -8.08 27.18 -5.39
CA MET A 15 -6.70 27.53 -5.08
C MET A 15 -5.97 26.43 -4.31
N ILE A 16 -4.67 26.29 -4.55
CA ILE A 16 -3.77 25.41 -3.79
C ILE A 16 -2.78 26.29 -3.06
N GLN A 17 -2.79 26.24 -1.72
CA GLN A 17 -1.80 26.93 -0.91
C GLN A 17 -0.52 26.11 -0.83
N ILE A 18 0.57 26.74 -1.24
CA ILE A 18 1.92 26.18 -1.21
C ILE A 18 2.64 26.79 0.01
N PRO A 19 3.33 25.99 0.84
CA PRO A 19 4.13 26.49 1.95
C PRO A 19 5.22 27.48 1.50
N ASP A 20 5.60 28.39 2.39
CA ASP A 20 6.67 29.34 2.10
C ASP A 20 8.04 28.63 2.04
N PHE A 21 8.80 28.95 1.00
CA PHE A 21 10.06 28.32 0.63
C PHE A 21 11.19 29.34 0.67
N LEU A 22 11.39 29.96 1.85
CA LEU A 22 12.37 31.04 2.06
C LEU A 22 13.79 30.71 1.56
N LYS A 23 14.20 29.44 1.62
CA LYS A 23 15.51 28.97 1.12
C LYS A 23 15.66 28.99 -0.40
N TYR A 24 14.55 29.02 -1.14
CA TYR A 24 14.52 28.91 -2.60
C TYR A 24 14.06 30.22 -3.26
N LYS A 25 14.17 31.35 -2.56
CA LYS A 25 13.88 32.68 -3.10
C LYS A 25 14.64 32.89 -4.42
N THR A 26 13.96 33.46 -5.41
CA THR A 26 14.49 33.81 -6.74
C THR A 26 14.91 32.65 -7.64
N GLN A 27 14.65 31.39 -7.26
CA GLN A 27 14.92 30.23 -8.09
C GLN A 27 13.67 29.79 -8.85
N ARG A 28 13.86 29.27 -10.08
CA ARG A 28 12.78 28.58 -10.80
C ARG A 28 12.62 27.19 -10.21
N VAL A 29 11.39 26.84 -9.85
CA VAL A 29 11.03 25.52 -9.32
C VAL A 29 10.00 24.87 -10.22
N GLU A 30 10.07 23.54 -10.30
CA GLU A 30 9.06 22.73 -10.98
C GLU A 30 8.12 22.15 -9.92
N VAL A 31 6.81 22.24 -10.17
CA VAL A 31 5.78 21.79 -9.24
C VAL A 31 5.01 20.64 -9.87
N PHE A 32 5.01 19.49 -9.21
CA PHE A 32 4.23 18.32 -9.61
C PHE A 32 2.99 18.17 -8.74
N LEU A 33 1.83 18.15 -9.38
CA LEU A 33 0.54 17.96 -8.71
C LEU A 33 0.05 16.53 -8.91
N VAL A 34 -0.16 15.81 -7.81
CA VAL A 34 -0.71 14.45 -7.83
C VAL A 34 -2.07 14.47 -7.15
N LEU A 35 -3.14 14.42 -7.96
CA LEU A 35 -4.51 14.36 -7.46
C LEU A 35 -4.81 12.94 -6.97
N LYS A 36 -4.84 12.76 -5.65
CA LYS A 36 -5.34 11.52 -5.06
C LYS A 36 -6.86 11.48 -5.24
N GLN A 37 -7.34 10.59 -6.11
CA GLN A 37 -8.76 10.29 -6.15
C GLN A 37 -9.16 9.74 -4.78
N LYS A 38 -10.12 10.39 -4.12
CA LYS A 38 -10.84 9.74 -3.01
C LYS A 38 -11.55 8.54 -3.64
N LYS A 39 -10.94 7.36 -3.54
CA LYS A 39 -11.70 6.12 -3.75
C LYS A 39 -12.89 6.27 -2.82
N LYS A 40 -14.11 6.32 -3.38
CA LYS A 40 -15.30 6.04 -2.57
C LYS A 40 -14.96 4.73 -1.89
N LEU A 41 -14.76 4.77 -0.58
CA LEU A 41 -14.77 3.59 0.25
C LEU A 41 -16.21 3.09 0.14
N ILE A 42 -16.53 2.41 -0.97
CA ILE A 42 -17.58 1.43 -0.96
C ILE A 42 -17.08 0.50 0.13
N LYS A 43 -17.67 0.61 1.33
CA LYS A 43 -17.59 -0.44 2.33
C LYS A 43 -18.21 -1.66 1.64
N LYS A 44 -17.43 -2.39 0.84
CA LYS A 44 -17.68 -3.81 0.71
C LYS A 44 -17.47 -4.31 2.12
N GLU A 45 -18.55 -4.72 2.76
CA GLU A 45 -18.47 -5.57 3.94
C GLU A 45 -17.50 -6.68 3.55
N LYS A 46 -16.29 -6.61 4.09
CA LYS A 46 -15.28 -7.63 3.83
C LYS A 46 -15.72 -8.80 4.68
N ASN A 47 -16.38 -9.75 4.04
CA ASN A 47 -16.69 -11.00 4.70
C ASN A 47 -15.37 -11.72 4.98
N VAL A 48 -15.23 -12.29 6.19
CA VAL A 48 -14.09 -13.13 6.58
C VAL A 48 -14.01 -14.32 5.62
N GLU A 49 -15.14 -14.87 5.20
CA GLU A 49 -15.20 -15.95 4.20
C GLU A 49 -14.53 -15.56 2.86
N ASP A 50 -14.82 -14.38 2.32
CA ASP A 50 -14.20 -13.88 1.07
C ASP A 50 -12.68 -13.71 1.19
N PHE A 51 -12.18 -13.43 2.39
CA PHE A 51 -10.75 -13.33 2.68
C PHE A 51 -10.11 -14.72 2.75
N LEU A 52 -10.74 -15.65 3.47
CA LEU A 52 -10.26 -17.02 3.61
C LEU A 52 -10.21 -17.72 2.26
N ASP A 53 -11.24 -17.62 1.43
CA ASP A 53 -11.27 -18.25 0.10
C ASP A 53 -10.13 -17.76 -0.80
N LYS A 54 -9.86 -16.45 -0.79
CA LYS A 54 -8.70 -15.90 -1.52
C LYS A 54 -7.38 -16.36 -0.93
N TRP A 55 -7.28 -16.40 0.40
CA TRP A 55 -6.05 -16.81 1.08
C TRP A 55 -5.73 -18.28 0.81
N PHE A 56 -6.72 -19.17 0.86
CA PHE A 56 -6.54 -20.59 0.56
C PHE A 56 -6.26 -20.83 -0.93
N ALA A 57 -6.81 -20.02 -1.84
CA ALA A 57 -6.48 -20.10 -3.26
C ALA A 57 -4.99 -19.81 -3.58
N TYR A 58 -4.24 -19.16 -2.67
CA TYR A 58 -2.79 -18.95 -2.83
C TYR A 58 -1.93 -20.13 -2.38
N PHE A 59 -2.48 -21.03 -1.57
CA PHE A 59 -1.78 -22.24 -1.15
C PHE A 59 -2.38 -23.42 -1.89
N PRO A 60 -1.85 -23.81 -3.08
CA PRO A 60 -2.20 -25.10 -3.64
C PRO A 60 -1.93 -26.14 -2.56
N GLU A 61 -2.91 -27.04 -2.36
CA GLU A 61 -2.86 -28.12 -1.38
C GLU A 61 -1.43 -28.64 -1.29
N ILE A 62 -0.76 -28.32 -0.19
CA ILE A 62 0.56 -28.86 0.07
C ILE A 62 0.28 -30.34 0.28
N GLU A 63 0.44 -31.14 -0.76
CA GLU A 63 0.70 -32.57 -0.62
C GLU A 63 1.88 -32.64 0.34
N THR A 64 1.56 -32.88 1.61
CA THR A 64 2.54 -33.11 2.67
C THR A 64 3.22 -34.42 2.33
N ASN A 65 4.19 -34.32 1.43
CA ASN A 65 5.03 -35.39 0.99
C ASN A 65 5.72 -35.92 2.26
N ASP A 66 5.31 -37.11 2.67
CA ASP A 66 5.65 -37.87 3.88
C ASP A 66 7.15 -37.92 4.22
N VAL A 67 8.02 -37.54 3.27
CA VAL A 67 9.47 -37.51 3.39
C VAL A 67 9.94 -36.61 4.54
N ARG A 68 9.35 -35.41 4.73
CA ARG A 68 9.77 -34.51 5.83
C ARG A 68 9.31 -34.99 7.20
N TYR A 69 8.11 -35.56 7.28
CA TYR A 69 7.55 -36.07 8.54
C TYR A 69 8.32 -37.31 9.01
N ASN A 70 8.61 -38.23 8.09
CA ASN A 70 9.39 -39.44 8.38
C ASN A 70 10.85 -39.15 8.75
N ALA A 71 11.45 -38.09 8.22
CA ALA A 71 12.81 -37.67 8.59
C ALA A 71 12.93 -37.16 10.04
N ILE A 72 11.84 -36.63 10.61
CA ILE A 72 11.81 -36.11 11.98
C ILE A 72 11.52 -37.23 12.99
N ILE A 73 10.66 -38.19 12.65
CA ILE A 73 10.37 -39.35 13.51
C ILE A 73 11.54 -40.35 13.55
N GLY A 74 12.23 -40.58 12.42
CA GLY A 74 13.36 -41.51 12.37
C GLY A 74 14.60 -41.10 13.17
N LYS A 75 14.74 -39.80 13.50
CA LYS A 75 15.86 -39.27 14.30
C LYS A 75 15.66 -39.32 15.82
N ASN A 76 14.46 -39.68 16.27
CA ASN A 76 14.11 -39.74 17.70
C ASN A 76 13.89 -41.19 18.20
N LYS A 77 14.46 -42.18 17.53
CA LYS A 77 14.58 -43.57 18.03
C LYS A 77 16.01 -43.88 18.43
#